data_AF-A0A183C298-F1
#
_entry.id   AF-A0A183C298-F1
#
_cell.length_a   1.000
_cell.length_b   1.000
_cell.length_c   1.000
_cell.angle_alpha   90.00
_cell.angle_beta   90.00
_cell.angle_gamma   90.00
#
_symmetry.space_group_name_H-M   'P 1'
#
loop_
_entity.id
_entity.type
_entity.pdbx_description
1 polymer ?
#
loop_
_entity_poly.entity_id
_entity_poly.type
_entity_poly.pdbx_seq_one_letter_code
_entity_poly.pdbx_strand_id
1 'polypeptide(L)'
;MIDAALVLNQLTCNGVLEGIRSKGFPNRTMHNDFKVRYGILAAEEERSSTDPKNTSAIVHTWNMLSKLEFGPHHNRIQKMR
;
A
#
# COMPACT_ATOMS: atom_id res chain seq x y z
N MET A 1 -0.13 -1.38 -32.69
CA MET A 1 0.32 -2.50 -31.85
C MET A 1 1.61 -2.11 -31.16
N ILE A 2 1.81 -2.48 -29.90
CA ILE A 2 3.06 -2.24 -29.17
C ILE A 2 3.93 -3.50 -29.30
N ASP A 3 5.18 -3.34 -29.68
CA ASP A 3 6.16 -4.43 -29.67
C ASP A 3 6.66 -4.65 -28.23
N ALA A 4 6.12 -5.69 -27.59
CA ALA A 4 6.43 -6.01 -26.21
C ALA A 4 7.90 -6.38 -25.99
N ALA A 5 8.57 -7.00 -26.98
CA ALA A 5 9.95 -7.44 -26.84
C ALA A 5 10.91 -6.25 -26.82
N LEU A 6 10.69 -5.30 -27.72
CA LEU A 6 11.47 -4.06 -27.77
C LEU A 6 11.29 -3.23 -26.48
N VAL A 7 10.05 -3.08 -26.01
CA VAL A 7 9.74 -2.32 -24.78
C VAL A 7 10.36 -3.00 -23.55
N LEU A 8 10.31 -4.33 -23.44
CA LEU A 8 10.92 -5.05 -22.32
C LEU A 8 12.44 -4.85 -22.26
N ASN A 9 13.12 -4.90 -23.43
CA ASN A 9 14.54 -4.64 -23.51
C ASN A 9 14.88 -3.21 -23.06
N GLN A 10 14.09 -2.22 -23.51
CA GLN A 10 14.25 -0.82 -23.08
C GLN A 10 14.07 -0.65 -21.57
N LEU A 11 13.02 -1.24 -20.97
CA LEU A 11 12.79 -1.16 -19.52
C LEU A 11 13.91 -1.80 -18.70
N THR A 12 14.54 -2.85 -19.24
CA THR A 12 15.68 -3.52 -18.61
C THR A 12 16.94 -2.67 -18.73
N CYS A 13 17.32 -2.26 -19.95
CA CYS A 13 18.53 -1.50 -20.23
C CYS A 13 18.52 -0.11 -19.60
N ASN A 14 17.36 0.55 -19.56
CA ASN A 14 17.21 1.88 -18.96
C ASN A 14 17.11 1.82 -17.42
N GLY A 15 17.22 0.63 -16.82
CA GLY A 15 17.18 0.45 -15.36
C GLY A 15 15.79 0.67 -14.74
N VAL A 16 14.72 0.77 -15.53
CA VAL A 16 13.34 0.95 -15.03
C VAL A 16 12.91 -0.26 -14.21
N LEU A 17 13.25 -1.47 -14.66
CA LEU A 17 12.96 -2.71 -13.92
C LEU A 17 13.73 -2.78 -12.59
N GLU A 18 14.94 -2.25 -12.56
CA GLU A 18 15.74 -2.15 -11.33
C GLU A 18 15.15 -1.11 -10.36
N GLY A 19 14.64 0.00 -10.88
CA GLY A 19 13.95 1.03 -10.09
C GLY A 19 12.65 0.54 -9.43
N ILE A 20 11.86 -0.28 -10.13
CA ILE A 20 10.65 -0.90 -9.53
C ILE A 20 10.98 -2.11 -8.64
N ARG A 21 12.20 -2.64 -8.70
CA ARG A 21 12.71 -3.69 -7.79
C ARG A 21 13.17 -3.09 -6.45
N SER A 22 12.41 -2.13 -5.94
CA SER A 22 12.71 -1.46 -4.67
C SER A 22 12.58 -2.44 -3.49
N LYS A 23 13.56 -2.44 -2.59
CA LYS A 23 13.46 -3.09 -1.28
C LYS A 23 12.78 -2.14 -0.29
N GLY A 24 11.85 -2.65 0.53
CA GLY A 24 11.13 -1.86 1.54
C GLY A 24 9.64 -1.65 1.22
N PHE A 25 9.15 -0.43 1.39
CA PHE A 25 7.74 -0.06 1.30
C PHE A 25 7.42 0.81 0.06
N PRO A 26 7.30 0.23 -1.14
CA PRO A 26 7.00 1.00 -2.35
C PRO A 26 5.61 1.64 -2.33
N ASN A 27 4.67 0.99 -1.66
CA ASN A 27 3.28 1.43 -1.61
C ASN A 27 3.07 2.37 -0.42
N ARG A 28 2.50 3.54 -0.70
CA ARG A 28 2.12 4.54 0.31
C ARG A 28 0.67 4.97 0.08
N THR A 29 -0.13 5.01 1.12
CA THR A 29 -1.55 5.43 1.02
C THR A 29 -1.94 6.24 2.25
N MET A 30 -2.79 7.25 2.08
CA MET A 30 -3.29 8.02 3.22
C MET A 30 -4.25 7.17 4.07
N HIS A 31 -4.31 7.43 5.38
CA HIS A 31 -5.24 6.71 6.26
C HIS A 31 -6.70 6.87 5.83
N ASN A 32 -7.10 8.07 5.36
CA ASN A 32 -8.46 8.30 4.85
C ASN A 32 -8.78 7.41 3.64
N ASP A 33 -7.90 7.39 2.65
CA ASP A 33 -8.09 6.56 1.45
C ASP A 33 -8.11 5.07 1.78
N PHE A 34 -7.33 4.66 2.78
CA PHE A 34 -7.29 3.29 3.25
C PHE A 34 -8.58 2.93 4.00
N LYS A 35 -9.08 3.81 4.88
CA LYS A 35 -10.37 3.65 5.55
C LYS A 35 -11.52 3.53 4.55
N VAL A 36 -11.56 4.38 3.53
CA VAL A 36 -12.59 4.30 2.48
C VAL A 36 -12.50 2.99 1.69
N ARG A 37 -11.29 2.56 1.32
CA ARG A 37 -11.09 1.34 0.51
C ARG A 37 -11.34 0.04 1.27
N TYR A 38 -10.95 -0.01 2.54
CA TYR A 38 -10.96 -1.24 3.33
C TYR A 38 -11.95 -1.22 4.49
N GLY A 39 -12.71 -0.14 4.69
CA GLY A 39 -13.72 -0.02 5.76
C GLY A 39 -14.81 -1.07 5.66
N ILE A 40 -15.12 -1.56 4.45
CA ILE A 40 -16.05 -2.69 4.24
C ILE A 40 -15.56 -4.00 4.86
N LEU A 41 -14.25 -4.18 5.02
CA LEU A 41 -13.66 -5.39 5.59
C LEU A 41 -13.70 -5.38 7.13
N ALA A 42 -13.86 -4.21 7.75
CA ALA A 42 -13.94 -4.04 9.19
C ALA A 42 -15.03 -3.02 9.56
N ALA A 43 -16.27 -3.27 9.09
CA ALA A 43 -17.37 -2.33 9.20
C ALA A 43 -17.75 -1.97 10.66
N GLU A 44 -17.51 -2.89 11.60
CA GLU A 44 -17.75 -2.64 13.03
C GLU A 44 -16.71 -1.66 13.60
N GLU A 45 -15.46 -1.82 13.19
CA GLU A 45 -14.31 -1.04 13.67
C GLU A 45 -14.20 0.33 12.98
N GLU A 46 -14.75 0.43 11.78
CA GLU A 46 -14.96 1.69 11.06
C GLU A 46 -15.93 2.60 11.82
N ARG A 47 -16.98 2.03 12.40
CA ARG A 47 -17.98 2.73 13.21
C ARG A 47 -17.49 3.04 14.62
N SER A 48 -16.58 2.23 15.16
CA SER A 48 -16.05 2.40 16.52
C SER A 48 -15.10 3.60 16.64
N SER A 49 -14.45 4.01 15.55
CA SER A 49 -13.43 5.06 15.57
C SER A 49 -13.59 6.11 14.46
N THR A 50 -13.72 7.37 14.86
CA THR A 50 -13.74 8.51 13.92
C THR A 50 -12.34 8.84 13.39
N ASP A 51 -11.29 8.56 14.17
CA ASP A 51 -9.90 8.82 13.76
C ASP A 51 -9.44 7.80 12.71
N PRO A 52 -9.13 8.24 11.46
CA PRO A 52 -8.70 7.37 10.38
C PRO A 52 -7.41 6.59 10.70
N LYS A 53 -6.54 7.11 11.58
CA LYS A 53 -5.33 6.37 11.99
C LYS A 53 -5.68 5.15 12.80
N ASN A 54 -6.52 5.32 13.82
CA ASN A 54 -6.98 4.22 14.66
C ASN A 54 -7.78 3.20 13.85
N THR A 55 -8.71 3.66 13.00
CA THR A 55 -9.46 2.74 12.12
C THR A 55 -8.52 1.92 11.25
N SER A 56 -7.48 2.54 10.66
CA SER A 56 -6.52 1.81 9.83
C SER A 56 -5.65 0.81 10.60
N ALA A 57 -5.33 1.11 11.87
CA ALA A 57 -4.61 0.20 12.76
C ALA A 57 -5.46 -1.00 13.19
N ILE A 58 -6.77 -0.83 13.29
CA ILE A 58 -7.69 -1.91 13.62
C ILE A 58 -7.98 -2.78 12.39
N VAL A 59 -8.19 -2.17 11.21
CA VAL A 59 -8.28 -2.91 9.93
C VAL A 59 -7.01 -3.74 9.69
N HIS A 60 -5.85 -3.28 10.17
CA HIS A 60 -4.60 -4.05 10.10
C HIS A 60 -4.62 -5.34 10.94
N THR A 61 -5.15 -5.30 12.17
CA THR A 61 -5.15 -6.46 13.08
C THR A 61 -6.14 -7.55 12.64
N TRP A 62 -7.14 -7.20 11.81
CA TRP A 62 -8.24 -8.07 11.36
C TRP A 62 -7.90 -9.04 10.20
N ASN A 63 -6.64 -9.46 10.03
CA ASN A 63 -6.29 -10.72 9.32
C ASN A 63 -6.11 -10.70 7.78
N MET A 64 -5.47 -9.70 7.15
CA MET A 64 -5.04 -9.85 5.74
C MET A 64 -3.74 -9.16 5.32
N LEU A 65 -3.13 -8.37 6.18
CA LEU A 65 -1.99 -7.52 5.79
C LEU A 65 -0.86 -7.55 6.84
N SER A 66 -0.37 -8.75 7.19
CA SER A 66 0.73 -8.99 8.14
C SER A 66 2.06 -8.27 7.86
N LYS A 67 2.14 -7.51 6.75
CA LYS A 67 3.30 -6.74 6.27
C LYS A 67 3.03 -5.23 6.13
N LEU A 68 1.91 -4.74 6.67
CA LEU A 68 1.67 -3.30 6.76
C LEU A 68 2.43 -2.78 7.98
N GLU A 69 3.42 -1.93 7.75
CA GLU A 69 4.10 -1.24 8.83
C GLU A 69 3.76 0.26 8.74
N PHE A 70 3.54 0.88 9.88
CA PHE A 70 3.45 2.33 9.97
C PHE A 70 4.87 2.89 9.85
N GLY A 71 5.30 3.16 8.62
CA GLY A 71 6.60 3.80 8.39
C GLY A 71 6.68 5.19 9.06
N PRO A 72 7.88 5.79 9.15
CA PRO A 72 8.16 7.00 9.96
C PRO A 72 7.33 8.25 9.58
N HIS A 73 6.61 8.21 8.46
CA HIS A 73 5.68 9.24 8.04
C HIS A 73 4.29 9.00 8.67
N HIS A 74 4.05 9.69 9.78
CA HIS A 74 2.91 9.55 10.71
C HIS A 74 1.48 9.70 10.11
N ASN A 75 1.33 9.99 8.82
CA ASN A 75 0.04 10.17 8.14
C ASN A 75 -0.17 9.22 6.94
N ARG A 76 0.72 8.25 6.71
CA ARG A 76 0.61 7.31 5.59
C ARG A 76 0.86 5.87 6.03
N ILE A 77 0.05 4.99 5.48
CA ILE A 77 0.18 3.54 5.58
C ILE A 77 1.16 3.06 4.52
N GLN A 78 2.08 2.18 4.92
CA GLN A 78 3.13 1.65 4.07
C GLN A 78 3.05 0.13 4.03
N LYS A 79 3.08 -0.46 2.82
CA LYS A 79 3.02 -1.93 2.65
C LYS A 79 4.34 -2.50 2.16
N MET A 80 4.91 -3.43 2.92
CA MET A 80 6.07 -4.22 2.49
C MET A 80 5.58 -5.28 1.49
N ARG A 81 6.30 -5.46 0.38
CA ARG A 81 5.97 -6.49 -0.61
C ARG A 81 6.35 -7.89 -0.09
#